data_AF-A0ABD4KWH5-F1
#
_entry.id   AF-A0ABD4KWH5-F1
#
_cell.length_a   1.000
_cell.length_b   1.000
_cell.length_c   1.000
_cell.angle_alpha   90.00
_cell.angle_beta   90.00
_cell.angle_gamma   90.00
#
_symmetry.space_group_name_H-M   'P 1'
#
loop_
_entity.id
_entity.type
_entity.pdbx_description
1 polymer ?
#
loop_
_entity_poly.entity_id
_entity_poly.type
_entity_poly.pdbx_seq_one_letter_code
_entity_poly.pdbx_strand_id
1 'polypeptide(L)' 'TLAAGTALEIIGFGATSYSQLLNKSSNPSQILRKAEISLIGTAQCRTLGGGYLDIQNDAFCASSYPQDTCQGDSGGP' A
#
# COMPACT_ATOMS: atom_id res chain seq x y z
N THR A 1 10.26 -6.15 16.74
CA THR A 1 9.57 -5.00 16.11
C THR A 1 10.31 -4.67 14.83
N LEU A 2 9.61 -4.50 13.72
CA LEU A 2 10.24 -4.02 12.47
C LEU A 2 10.56 -2.54 12.61
N ALA A 3 11.70 -2.10 12.06
CA ALA A 3 12.12 -0.71 12.09
C ALA A 3 11.58 0.05 10.87
N ALA A 4 11.30 1.35 11.01
CA ALA A 4 10.99 2.19 9.85
C ALA A 4 12.13 2.10 8.81
N GLY A 5 11.77 2.07 7.53
CA GLY A 5 12.69 1.82 6.42
C GLY A 5 12.96 0.34 6.13
N THR A 6 12.40 -0.59 6.91
CA THR A 6 12.45 -2.02 6.56
C THR A 6 11.77 -2.25 5.22
N ALA A 7 12.47 -2.90 4.29
CA ALA A 7 11.93 -3.32 3.01
C ALA A 7 10.90 -4.44 3.21
N LEU A 8 9.76 -4.31 2.54
CA LEU A 8 8.65 -5.25 2.54
C LEU A 8 8.25 -5.54 1.10
N GLU A 9 7.49 -6.60 0.91
CA GLU A 9 6.96 -7.00 -0.39
C GLU A 9 5.45 -7.18 -0.27
N ILE A 10 4.72 -6.73 -1.28
CA ILE A 10 3.30 -7.06 -1.48
C ILE A 10 3.21 -7.88 -2.76
N ILE A 11 2.45 -8.97 -2.72
CA ILE A 11 2.20 -9.81 -3.90
C ILE A 11 0.71 -9.97 -4.17
N GLY A 12 0.34 -10.04 -5.44
CA GLY A 12 -1.08 -10.13 -5.80
C GLY A 12 -1.39 -10.13 -7.30
N PHE A 13 -2.67 -10.31 -7.63
CA PHE A 13 -3.23 -10.25 -8.99
C PHE A 13 -4.03 -8.96 -9.24
N GLY A 14 -3.86 -7.96 -8.36
CA GLY A 14 -4.63 -6.73 -8.33
C GLY A 14 -4.54 -5.91 -9.59
N ALA A 15 -5.31 -4.82 -9.62
CA ALA A 15 -5.28 -3.86 -10.70
C ALA A 15 -3.86 -3.32 -10.93
N THR A 16 -3.52 -2.97 -12.16
CA THR A 16 -2.23 -2.34 -12.49
C THR A 16 -2.40 -0.90 -12.96
N SER A 17 -3.60 -0.33 -12.80
CA SER A 17 -3.92 1.02 -13.23
C SER A 17 -4.94 1.64 -12.29
N TYR A 18 -4.77 2.92 -12.00
CA TYR A 18 -5.68 3.71 -11.19
C TYR A 18 -6.00 5.04 -11.87
N SER A 19 -7.29 5.34 -12.04
CA SER A 19 -7.76 6.63 -12.54
C SER A 19 -8.13 7.53 -11.39
N GLN A 20 -7.36 8.61 -11.18
CA GLN A 20 -7.67 9.63 -10.17
C GLN A 20 -8.99 10.34 -10.47
N LEU A 21 -9.29 10.62 -11.75
CA LEU A 21 -10.53 11.29 -12.17
C LEU A 21 -11.78 10.46 -11.86
N LEU A 22 -11.67 9.13 -11.99
CA LEU A 22 -12.79 8.22 -11.75
C LEU A 22 -12.75 7.57 -10.36
N ASN A 23 -11.70 7.86 -9.57
CA ASN A 23 -11.42 7.22 -8.29
C ASN A 23 -11.53 5.68 -8.36
N LYS A 24 -10.97 5.09 -9.42
CA LYS A 24 -11.22 3.68 -9.79
C LYS A 24 -9.97 2.97 -10.28
N SER A 25 -9.76 1.78 -9.72
CA SER A 25 -8.75 0.82 -10.19
C SER A 25 -9.27 0.02 -11.41
N SER A 26 -8.38 -0.29 -12.36
CA SER A 26 -8.68 -1.04 -13.58
C SER A 26 -7.49 -1.90 -14.02
N ASN A 27 -7.69 -2.70 -15.06
CA ASN A 27 -6.68 -3.60 -15.62
C ASN A 27 -6.18 -4.63 -14.58
N PRO A 28 -7.05 -5.57 -14.13
CA PRO A 28 -6.64 -6.64 -13.22
C PRO A 28 -5.58 -7.53 -13.87
N SER A 29 -4.60 -7.97 -13.08
CA SER A 29 -3.53 -8.81 -13.60
C SER A 29 -3.94 -10.27 -13.67
N GLN A 30 -3.63 -10.94 -14.78
CA GLN A 30 -3.76 -12.40 -14.90
C GLN A 30 -2.51 -13.16 -14.44
N ILE A 31 -1.46 -12.44 -14.06
CA ILE A 31 -0.20 -13.00 -13.56
C ILE A 31 0.13 -12.37 -12.22
N LEU A 32 0.78 -13.15 -11.36
CA LEU A 32 1.19 -12.68 -10.04
C LEU A 32 2.18 -11.52 -10.20
N ARG A 33 1.92 -10.42 -9.49
CA ARG A 33 2.77 -9.24 -9.41
C ARG A 33 3.37 -9.11 -8.02
N LYS A 34 4.46 -8.35 -7.96
CA LYS A 34 5.14 -7.97 -6.72
C LYS A 34 5.43 -6.47 -6.75
N ALA A 35 5.25 -5.80 -5.63
CA ALA A 35 5.73 -4.44 -5.39
C ALA A 35 6.63 -4.42 -4.15
N GLU A 36 7.75 -3.71 -4.23
CA GLU A 36 8.64 -3.48 -3.10
C GLU A 36 8.27 -2.16 -2.45
N ILE A 37 8.06 -2.20 -1.14
CA ILE A 37 7.63 -1.05 -0.34
C ILE A 37 8.52 -0.93 0.91
N SER A 38 8.44 0.20 1.59
CA SER A 38 9.14 0.41 2.86
C SER A 38 8.16 0.68 3.98
N LEU A 39 8.41 0.09 5.15
CA LEU A 39 7.70 0.42 6.37
C LEU A 39 7.91 1.89 6.73
N ILE A 40 6.83 2.63 6.98
CA ILE A 40 6.92 4.00 7.50
C ILE A 40 6.43 4.06 8.94
N GLY A 41 7.06 4.93 9.73
CA GLY A 41 6.69 5.07 11.14
C GLY A 41 5.27 5.62 11.30
N THR A 42 4.51 5.12 12.27
CA THR A 42 3.13 5.56 12.53
C THR A 42 3.02 7.07 12.74
N ALA A 43 4.00 7.69 13.40
CA ALA A 43 4.05 9.14 13.58
C ALA A 43 4.15 9.90 12.25
N GLN A 44 4.98 9.42 11.32
CA GLN A 44 5.08 9.97 9.97
C GLN A 44 3.81 9.70 9.16
N CYS A 45 3.19 8.52 9.30
CA CYS A 45 1.94 8.23 8.61
C CYS A 45 0.81 9.19 9.04
N ARG A 46 0.71 9.49 10.33
CA ARG A 46 -0.28 10.44 10.87
C ARG A 46 -0.14 11.86 10.31
N THR A 47 1.06 12.28 9.86
CA THR A 47 1.22 13.60 9.24
C THR A 47 0.50 13.71 7.89
N LEU A 48 0.10 12.59 7.27
CA LEU A 48 -0.71 12.57 6.05
C LEU A 48 -2.18 12.99 6.31
N GLY A 49 -2.62 13.01 7.57
CA GLY A 49 -3.97 13.44 7.95
C GLY A 49 -5.07 12.47 7.53
N GLY A 50 -6.32 12.93 7.55
CA GLY A 50 -7.49 12.12 7.19
C GLY A 50 -7.59 10.82 8.01
N GLY A 51 -7.87 9.71 7.35
CA GLY A 51 -7.97 8.39 8.00
C GLY A 51 -6.66 7.88 8.63
N TYR A 52 -5.52 8.49 8.32
CA TYR A 52 -4.23 8.11 8.92
C TYR A 52 -4.06 8.62 10.36
N LEU A 53 -4.90 9.55 10.82
CA LEU A 53 -4.83 10.08 12.20
C LEU A 53 -5.14 9.01 13.25
N ASP A 54 -6.03 8.08 12.92
CA ASP A 54 -6.60 7.11 13.87
C ASP A 54 -5.93 5.72 13.80
N ILE A 55 -4.76 5.60 13.16
CA ILE A 55 -4.03 4.33 13.09
C ILE A 55 -3.66 3.86 14.50
N GLN A 56 -4.11 2.65 14.83
CA GLN A 56 -3.83 1.96 16.09
C GLN A 56 -2.71 0.91 15.95
N ASN A 57 -2.43 0.16 17.01
CA ASN A 57 -1.30 -0.79 17.09
C ASN A 57 -1.53 -2.10 16.29
N ASP A 58 -2.69 -2.25 15.66
CA ASP A 58 -3.09 -3.35 14.79
C ASP A 58 -2.90 -3.05 13.30
N ALA A 59 -2.48 -1.83 12.97
CA ALA A 59 -2.16 -1.40 11.62
C ALA A 59 -0.79 -0.73 11.57
N PHE A 60 -0.16 -0.82 10.40
CA PHE A 60 1.06 -0.08 10.09
C PHE A 60 0.92 0.54 8.72
N CYS A 61 1.80 1.48 8.41
CA CYS A 61 1.83 2.09 7.09
C CYS A 61 3.09 1.65 6.35
N ALA A 62 2.95 1.54 5.04
CA ALA A 62 4.06 1.35 4.15
C ALA A 62 3.85 2.21 2.91
N SER A 63 4.95 2.56 2.25
CA SER A 63 4.92 3.38 1.05
C SER A 63 5.98 2.94 0.06
N SER A 64 5.72 3.19 -1.22
CA SER A 64 6.69 3.05 -2.30
C SER A 64 6.61 4.26 -3.23
N TYR A 65 7.71 4.54 -3.94
CA TYR A 65 7.75 5.51 -5.02
C TYR A 65 8.81 5.04 -6.04
N PRO A 66 8.53 5.07 -7.36
CA PRO A 66 7.32 5.55 -8.03
C PRO A 66 6.22 4.49 -8.21
N GLN A 67 6.44 3.25 -7.75
CA GLN A 67 5.40 2.21 -7.81
C GLN A 67 4.39 2.38 -6.67
N ASP A 68 3.17 1.90 -6.87
CA ASP A 68 2.11 1.92 -5.85
C ASP A 68 1.34 0.59 -5.89
N THR A 69 0.61 0.33 -4.83
CA THR A 69 -0.37 -0.74 -4.74
C THR A 69 -1.70 -0.29 -5.33
N CYS A 70 -2.40 -1.17 -6.02
CA CYS A 70 -3.76 -0.92 -6.47
C CYS A 70 -4.70 -1.99 -5.92
N GLN A 71 -6.00 -1.70 -5.92
CA GLN A 71 -7.02 -2.58 -5.33
C GLN A 71 -7.13 -3.91 -6.10
N GLY A 72 -7.54 -4.99 -5.42
CA GLY A 72 -7.93 -6.24 -6.09
C GLY A 72 -7.70 -7.51 -5.29
N ASP A 73 -6.78 -7.52 -4.32
CA ASP A 73 -6.41 -8.72 -3.55
C ASP A 73 -6.63 -8.51 -2.04
N SER A 74 -7.87 -8.25 -1.64
CA SER A 74 -8.19 -8.02 -0.23
C SER A 74 -7.80 -9.23 0.62
N GLY A 75 -6.97 -9.03 1.65
CA GLY A 75 -6.49 -10.06 2.58
C GLY A 75 -5.19 -10.76 2.18
N GLY A 76 -4.53 -10.34 1.09
CA GLY A 76 -3.23 -10.85 0.67
C GLY A 76 -2.06 -10.37 1.53
N PRO A 77 -0.89 -11.04 1.43
CA PRO A 77 0.35 -10.65 2.10
C PRO A 77 1.11 -9.51 1.39
#